data_AF-A0A6N8G263-F1
#
_entry.id   AF-A0A6N8G263-F1
#
_cell.length_a   1.000
_cell.length_b   1.000
_cell.length_c   1.000
_cell.angle_alpha   90.00
_cell.angle_beta   90.00
_cell.angle_gamma   90.00
#
_symmetry.space_group_name_H-M   'P 1'
#
loop_
_entity.id
_entity.type
_entity.pdbx_description
1 polymer ?
#
loop_
_entity_poly.entity_id
_entity_poly.type
_entity_poly.pdbx_seq_one_letter_code
_entity_poly.pdbx_strand_id
1 'polypeptide(L)'
;MKTPPKKLLDQVRDVIRVKHYSYRTEETYLQWIRRFILFHNKQHPKDIGAPEIEAFLTHLAVQERVAASTQNQAFSALLFLYREVLRQELDESINAVRARQPRQLPTVLTKEEVRSVIQQLWGVPQLVIQVLYGSGERLNKGLNLRVKDIDFAQHQIIVRNPKGYESRVTMLPTSLVEPLKLHLAQVQRTDQQDLDRGYGSVHLAFALERKYPHANREWIWQAD
;
A
#
# COMPACT_ATOMS: atom_id res chain seq x y z
N MET A 1 10.37 -18.66 -31.96
CA MET A 1 9.00 -19.06 -31.56
C MET A 1 8.21 -17.80 -31.26
N LYS A 2 7.07 -17.57 -31.93
CA LYS A 2 6.20 -16.41 -31.63
C LYS A 2 5.50 -16.65 -30.29
N THR A 3 5.81 -15.83 -29.28
CA THR A 3 5.15 -15.87 -27.98
C THR A 3 3.64 -15.67 -28.18
N PRO A 4 2.75 -16.48 -27.57
CA PRO A 4 1.32 -16.30 -27.71
C PRO A 4 0.91 -14.89 -27.23
N PRO A 5 -0.12 -14.28 -27.83
CA PRO A 5 -0.57 -12.96 -27.43
C PRO A 5 -0.99 -12.97 -25.96
N LYS A 6 -0.40 -12.06 -25.16
CA LYS A 6 -0.70 -11.96 -23.73
C LYS A 6 -2.18 -11.66 -23.52
N LYS A 7 -2.80 -12.27 -22.51
CA LYS A 7 -4.19 -11.97 -22.14
C LYS A 7 -4.31 -10.52 -21.66
N LEU A 8 -5.49 -9.92 -21.80
CA LEU A 8 -5.71 -8.51 -21.45
C LEU A 8 -5.29 -8.18 -20.01
N LEU A 9 -5.68 -9.00 -19.03
CA LEU A 9 -5.32 -8.78 -17.63
C LEU A 9 -3.80 -8.90 -17.38
N ASP A 10 -3.09 -9.72 -18.16
CA ASP A 10 -1.63 -9.81 -18.06
C ASP A 10 -0.97 -8.58 -18.68
N GLN A 11 -1.53 -8.02 -19.75
CA GLN A 11 -1.09 -6.72 -20.29
C GLN A 11 -1.29 -5.59 -19.28
N VAL A 12 -2.45 -5.56 -18.60
CA VAL A 12 -2.71 -4.59 -17.52
C VAL A 12 -1.66 -4.69 -16.42
N ARG A 13 -1.34 -5.91 -15.96
CA ARG A 13 -0.29 -6.15 -14.96
C ARG A 13 1.06 -5.60 -15.40
N ASP A 14 1.47 -5.90 -16.63
CA ASP A 14 2.74 -5.43 -17.17
C ASP A 14 2.81 -3.90 -17.14
N VAL A 15 1.77 -3.20 -17.62
CA VAL A 15 1.74 -1.73 -17.65
C VAL A 15 1.74 -1.14 -16.23
N ILE A 16 0.97 -1.72 -15.30
CA ILE A 16 0.93 -1.28 -13.89
C ILE A 16 2.32 -1.40 -13.25
N ARG A 17 3.01 -2.52 -13.49
CA ARG A 17 4.35 -2.78 -12.92
C ARG A 17 5.42 -1.89 -13.55
N VAL A 18 5.37 -1.67 -14.86
CA VAL A 18 6.26 -0.74 -15.58
C VAL A 18 6.10 0.68 -15.05
N LYS A 19 4.87 1.11 -14.76
CA LYS A 19 4.60 2.42 -14.15
C LYS A 19 4.85 2.45 -12.63
N HIS A 20 5.40 1.39 -12.05
CA HIS A 20 5.75 1.29 -10.62
C HIS A 20 4.58 1.60 -9.67
N TYR A 21 3.36 1.28 -10.08
CA TYR A 21 2.21 1.31 -9.17
C TYR A 21 2.37 0.26 -8.06
N SER A 22 1.70 0.48 -6.94
CA SER A 22 1.74 -0.49 -5.83
C SER A 22 0.95 -1.75 -6.18
N TYR A 23 1.36 -2.89 -5.60
CA TYR A 23 0.65 -4.15 -5.76
C TYR A 23 -0.84 -4.07 -5.40
N ARG A 24 -1.21 -3.30 -4.35
CA ARG A 24 -2.63 -3.04 -4.03
C ARG A 24 -3.39 -2.37 -5.18
N THR A 25 -2.74 -1.46 -5.92
CA THR A 25 -3.34 -0.83 -7.11
C THR A 25 -3.54 -1.86 -8.22
N GLU A 26 -2.57 -2.76 -8.42
CA GLU A 26 -2.70 -3.89 -9.36
C GLU A 26 -3.95 -4.71 -9.05
N GLU A 27 -4.11 -5.17 -7.80
CA GLU A 27 -5.26 -5.97 -7.37
C GLU A 27 -6.58 -5.23 -7.55
N THR A 28 -6.66 -3.99 -7.07
CA THR A 28 -7.87 -3.17 -7.19
C THR A 28 -8.25 -2.94 -8.65
N TYR A 29 -7.29 -2.60 -9.51
CA TYR A 29 -7.58 -2.31 -10.91
C TYR A 29 -8.02 -3.56 -11.66
N LEU A 30 -7.32 -4.68 -11.47
CA LEU A 30 -7.70 -5.96 -12.09
C LEU A 30 -9.10 -6.41 -11.64
N GLN A 31 -9.44 -6.22 -10.38
CA GLN A 31 -10.78 -6.55 -9.87
C GLN A 31 -11.86 -5.70 -10.56
N TRP A 32 -11.67 -4.39 -10.65
CA TRP A 32 -12.64 -3.51 -11.31
C TRP A 32 -12.77 -3.79 -12.81
N ILE A 33 -11.65 -3.99 -13.51
CA ILE A 33 -11.64 -4.34 -14.93
C ILE A 33 -12.38 -5.67 -15.15
N ARG A 34 -12.14 -6.67 -14.29
CA ARG A 34 -12.85 -7.95 -14.37
C ARG A 34 -14.35 -7.79 -14.16
N ARG A 35 -14.78 -6.99 -13.17
CA ARG A 35 -16.20 -6.72 -12.90
C ARG A 35 -16.87 -6.02 -14.08
N PHE A 36 -16.19 -5.04 -14.68
CA PHE A 36 -16.66 -4.35 -15.88
C PHE A 36 -16.86 -5.30 -17.06
N ILE A 37 -15.88 -6.16 -17.34
CA ILE A 37 -15.97 -7.17 -18.42
C ILE A 37 -17.14 -8.13 -18.17
N LEU A 38 -17.33 -8.56 -16.91
CA LEU A 38 -18.43 -9.47 -16.56
C LEU A 38 -19.80 -8.80 -16.67
N PHE A 39 -19.91 -7.53 -16.30
CA PHE A 39 -21.14 -6.74 -16.43
C PHE A 39 -21.58 -6.61 -17.90
N HIS A 40 -20.62 -6.48 -18.82
CA HIS A 40 -20.87 -6.44 -20.27
C HIS A 40 -20.77 -7.82 -20.94
N ASN A 41 -21.16 -8.89 -20.25
CA ASN A 41 -21.25 -10.26 -20.80
C ASN A 41 -19.96 -10.78 -21.45
N LYS A 42 -18.80 -10.43 -20.90
CA LYS A 42 -17.46 -10.80 -21.41
C LYS A 42 -17.11 -10.19 -22.78
N GLN A 43 -17.78 -9.10 -23.18
CA GLN A 43 -17.35 -8.31 -24.32
C GLN A 43 -15.95 -7.74 -24.07
N HIS A 44 -15.15 -7.68 -25.13
CA HIS A 44 -13.78 -7.20 -25.00
C HIS A 44 -13.81 -5.67 -24.82
N PRO A 45 -13.12 -5.09 -23.82
CA PRO A 45 -13.07 -3.62 -23.58
C PRO A 45 -12.54 -2.76 -24.74
N LYS A 46 -12.12 -3.37 -25.85
CA LYS A 46 -11.73 -2.63 -27.07
C LYS A 46 -12.93 -2.28 -27.95
N ASP A 47 -13.99 -3.07 -27.83
CA ASP A 47 -15.19 -3.01 -28.66
C ASP A 47 -16.32 -2.22 -27.98
N ILE A 48 -16.11 -1.87 -26.70
CA ILE A 48 -17.01 -1.08 -25.87
C ILE A 48 -16.26 0.14 -25.34
N GLY A 49 -16.93 1.26 -25.15
CA GLY A 49 -16.30 2.56 -24.89
C GLY A 49 -17.01 3.36 -23.80
N ALA A 50 -17.13 4.67 -24.04
CA ALA A 50 -17.69 5.62 -23.08
C ALA A 50 -19.10 5.24 -22.57
N PRO A 51 -20.06 4.87 -23.44
CA PRO A 51 -21.42 4.54 -22.99
C PRO A 51 -21.45 3.35 -22.02
N GLU A 52 -20.62 2.34 -22.28
CA GLU A 52 -20.54 1.14 -21.45
C GLU A 52 -19.86 1.41 -20.11
N ILE A 53 -18.87 2.30 -20.08
CA ILE A 53 -18.26 2.80 -18.84
C ILE A 53 -19.33 3.52 -18.01
N GLU A 54 -20.09 4.43 -18.61
CA GLU A 54 -21.15 5.19 -17.93
C GLU A 54 -22.25 4.28 -17.40
N ALA A 55 -22.71 3.31 -18.20
CA ALA A 55 -23.71 2.33 -17.80
C ALA A 55 -23.24 1.51 -16.58
N PHE A 56 -21.98 1.07 -16.59
CA PHE A 56 -21.40 0.34 -15.47
C PHE A 56 -21.28 1.20 -14.21
N LEU A 57 -20.76 2.43 -14.33
CA LEU A 57 -20.64 3.34 -13.19
C LEU A 57 -22.01 3.74 -12.61
N THR A 58 -23.02 3.89 -13.46
CA THR A 58 -24.41 4.15 -13.05
C THR A 58 -25.00 2.94 -12.34
N HIS A 59 -24.77 1.73 -12.84
CA HIS A 59 -25.15 0.50 -12.15
C HIS A 59 -24.54 0.41 -10.74
N LEU A 60 -23.25 0.70 -10.61
CA LEU A 60 -22.58 0.73 -9.30
C LEU A 60 -23.22 1.76 -8.34
N ALA A 61 -23.54 2.95 -8.84
CA ALA A 61 -24.09 4.03 -8.01
C ALA A 61 -25.56 3.81 -7.63
N VAL A 62 -26.40 3.35 -8.56
CA VAL A 62 -27.85 3.30 -8.40
C VAL A 62 -28.32 1.93 -7.89
N GLN A 63 -27.81 0.84 -8.49
CA GLN A 63 -28.25 -0.52 -8.15
C GLN A 63 -27.43 -1.09 -7.00
N GLU A 64 -26.10 -1.03 -7.07
CA GLU A 64 -25.24 -1.51 -5.97
C GLU A 64 -25.07 -0.51 -4.82
N ARG A 65 -25.46 0.76 -5.02
CA ARG A 65 -25.40 1.83 -4.03
C ARG A 65 -24.01 1.99 -3.39
N VAL A 66 -22.97 1.85 -4.20
CA VAL A 66 -21.59 1.99 -3.69
C VAL A 66 -21.28 3.43 -3.30
N ALA A 67 -20.35 3.61 -2.35
CA ALA A 67 -19.87 4.93 -1.99
C ALA A 67 -19.15 5.63 -3.17
N ALA A 68 -19.19 6.96 -3.18
CA ALA A 68 -18.51 7.79 -4.19
C ALA A 68 -17.01 7.45 -4.35
N SER A 69 -16.32 7.14 -3.25
CA SER A 69 -14.90 6.74 -3.27
C SER A 69 -14.69 5.42 -4.00
N THR A 70 -15.60 4.46 -3.85
CA THR A 70 -15.59 3.16 -4.51
C THR A 70 -15.86 3.32 -6.01
N GLN A 71 -16.86 4.12 -6.39
CA GLN A 71 -17.14 4.44 -7.79
C GLN A 71 -15.93 5.13 -8.45
N ASN A 72 -15.29 6.06 -7.76
CA ASN A 72 -14.09 6.74 -8.26
C ASN A 72 -12.90 5.79 -8.46
N GLN A 73 -12.75 4.75 -7.63
CA GLN A 73 -11.74 3.71 -7.83
C GLN A 73 -12.04 2.88 -9.08
N ALA A 74 -13.29 2.47 -9.27
CA ALA A 74 -13.72 1.76 -10.47
C ALA A 74 -13.45 2.61 -11.73
N PHE A 75 -13.87 3.88 -11.69
CA PHE A 75 -13.63 4.81 -12.79
C PHE A 75 -12.14 4.99 -13.11
N SER A 76 -11.29 5.16 -12.08
CA SER A 76 -9.84 5.30 -12.27
C SER A 76 -9.21 4.05 -12.91
N ALA A 77 -9.67 2.86 -12.52
CA ALA A 77 -9.20 1.60 -13.10
C ALA A 77 -9.59 1.47 -14.60
N LEU A 78 -10.80 1.89 -14.96
CA LEU A 78 -11.25 1.89 -16.35
C LEU A 78 -10.51 2.95 -17.16
N LEU A 79 -10.37 4.17 -16.64
CA LEU A 79 -9.60 5.23 -17.30
C LEU A 79 -8.16 4.78 -17.59
N PHE A 80 -7.54 4.09 -16.62
CA PHE A 80 -6.22 3.48 -16.80
C PHE A 80 -6.22 2.41 -17.90
N LEU A 81 -7.20 1.49 -17.91
CA LEU A 81 -7.32 0.46 -18.94
C LEU A 81 -7.36 1.08 -20.34
N TYR A 82 -8.25 2.05 -20.57
CA TYR A 82 -8.43 2.65 -21.89
C TYR A 82 -7.24 3.50 -22.32
N ARG A 83 -6.76 4.40 -21.46
CA ARG A 83 -5.67 5.33 -21.82
C ARG A 83 -4.30 4.66 -21.89
N GLU A 84 -3.97 3.81 -20.92
CA GLU A 84 -2.60 3.31 -20.75
C GLU A 84 -2.38 1.94 -21.38
N VAL A 85 -3.41 1.07 -21.38
CA VAL A 85 -3.29 -0.30 -21.89
C VAL A 85 -3.83 -0.40 -23.31
N LEU A 86 -5.04 0.09 -23.56
CA LEU A 86 -5.67 0.02 -24.88
C LEU A 86 -5.25 1.16 -25.81
N ARG A 87 -4.71 2.26 -25.25
CA ARG A 87 -4.34 3.49 -25.96
C ARG A 87 -5.50 4.05 -26.79
N GLN A 88 -6.70 3.99 -26.24
CA GLN A 88 -7.91 4.56 -26.81
C GLN A 88 -8.23 5.87 -26.09
N GLU A 89 -8.48 6.92 -26.87
CA GLU A 89 -8.99 8.17 -26.34
C GLU A 89 -10.44 7.96 -25.86
N LEU A 90 -10.71 8.45 -24.67
CA LEU A 90 -12.04 8.47 -24.09
C LEU A 90 -12.55 9.91 -24.09
N ASP A 91 -13.83 10.08 -24.43
CA ASP A 91 -14.49 11.38 -24.44
C ASP A 91 -14.34 12.11 -23.09
N GLU A 92 -14.21 13.44 -23.14
CA GLU A 92 -14.04 14.30 -21.97
C GLU A 92 -15.26 14.29 -21.05
N SER A 93 -16.45 14.05 -21.61
CA SER A 93 -17.72 13.90 -20.91
C SER A 93 -17.65 12.91 -19.74
N ILE A 94 -16.86 11.84 -19.88
CA ILE A 94 -16.68 10.82 -18.85
C ILE A 94 -16.03 11.40 -17.58
N ASN A 95 -15.17 12.42 -17.70
CA ASN A 95 -14.56 13.06 -16.52
C ASN A 95 -15.61 13.72 -15.61
N ALA A 96 -16.76 14.13 -16.16
CA ALA A 96 -17.86 14.72 -15.40
C ALA A 96 -18.62 13.70 -14.52
N VAL A 97 -18.51 12.39 -14.82
CA VAL A 97 -19.15 11.30 -14.07
C VAL A 97 -18.50 11.08 -12.69
N ARG A 98 -17.36 11.73 -12.42
CA ARG A 98 -16.63 11.57 -11.16
C ARG A 98 -17.46 12.04 -9.96
N ALA A 99 -17.78 11.11 -9.06
CA ALA A 99 -18.57 11.41 -7.87
C ALA A 99 -17.81 12.31 -6.89
N ARG A 100 -18.43 13.41 -6.48
CA ARG A 100 -17.86 14.35 -5.51
C ARG A 100 -17.99 13.79 -4.10
N GLN A 101 -16.87 13.50 -3.46
CA GLN A 101 -16.85 13.02 -2.07
C GLN A 101 -16.93 14.20 -1.08
N PRO A 102 -17.87 14.20 -0.12
CA PRO A 102 -17.86 15.14 1.00
C PRO A 102 -16.60 14.90 1.84
N ARG A 103 -15.84 15.95 2.16
CA ARG A 103 -14.73 15.85 3.11
C ARG A 103 -15.31 15.87 4.52
N GLN A 104 -15.26 14.73 5.21
CA GLN A 104 -15.56 14.68 6.64
C GLN A 104 -14.36 15.21 7.43
N LEU A 105 -14.64 15.95 8.49
CA LEU A 105 -13.59 16.36 9.43
C LEU A 105 -13.11 15.12 10.20
N PRO A 106 -11.79 14.92 10.35
CA PRO A 106 -11.28 13.82 11.16
C PRO A 106 -11.67 14.05 12.62
N THR A 107 -12.35 13.09 13.23
CA THR A 107 -12.51 13.04 14.68
C THR A 107 -11.19 12.60 15.29
N VAL A 108 -10.66 13.40 16.23
CA VAL A 108 -9.39 13.12 16.92
C VAL A 108 -9.67 12.74 18.36
N LEU A 109 -8.92 11.76 18.87
CA LEU A 109 -8.96 11.40 20.28
C LEU A 109 -8.22 12.45 21.12
N THR A 110 -8.74 12.69 22.31
CA THR A 110 -8.07 13.45 23.38
C THR A 110 -6.86 12.67 23.93
N LYS A 111 -5.97 13.36 24.64
CA LYS A 111 -4.78 12.72 25.25
C LYS A 111 -5.19 11.65 26.28
N GLU A 112 -6.28 11.90 26.99
CA GLU A 112 -6.86 11.02 28.01
C GLU A 112 -7.42 9.75 27.38
N GLU A 113 -8.17 9.87 26.28
CA GLU A 113 -8.68 8.71 25.54
C GLU A 113 -7.55 7.86 24.97
N VAL A 114 -6.53 8.50 24.38
CA VAL A 114 -5.35 7.78 23.86
C VAL A 114 -4.65 7.02 24.99
N ARG A 115 -4.46 7.66 26.14
CA ARG A 115 -3.84 7.00 27.31
C ARG A 115 -4.66 5.80 27.77
N SER A 116 -5.98 5.94 27.85
CA SER A 116 -6.90 4.85 28.22
C SER A 116 -6.78 3.66 27.27
N VAL A 117 -6.75 3.90 25.96
CA VAL A 117 -6.57 2.85 24.95
C VAL A 117 -5.20 2.16 25.10
N ILE A 118 -4.11 2.91 25.24
CA ILE A 118 -2.75 2.35 25.36
C ILE A 118 -2.60 1.48 26.62
N GLN A 119 -3.31 1.82 27.70
CA GLN A 119 -3.27 1.05 28.96
C GLN A 119 -3.95 -0.32 28.85
N GLN A 120 -4.85 -0.52 27.89
CA GLN A 120 -5.49 -1.82 27.64
C GLN A 120 -4.67 -2.74 26.73
N LEU A 121 -3.59 -2.22 26.13
CA LEU A 121 -2.70 -2.97 25.25
C LEU A 121 -1.51 -3.51 26.05
N TRP A 122 -0.96 -4.64 25.61
CA TRP A 122 0.21 -5.28 26.20
C TRP A 122 1.14 -5.81 25.11
N GLY A 123 2.45 -5.89 25.42
CA GLY A 123 3.46 -6.42 24.52
C GLY A 123 3.69 -5.55 23.26
N VAL A 124 4.00 -6.21 22.14
CA VAL A 124 4.33 -5.55 20.86
C VAL A 124 3.24 -4.60 20.36
N PRO A 125 1.93 -4.94 20.38
CA PRO A 125 0.88 -4.00 19.98
C PRO A 125 0.89 -2.67 20.74
N GLN A 126 1.21 -2.70 22.03
CA GLN A 126 1.31 -1.49 22.84
C GLN A 126 2.47 -0.61 22.36
N LEU A 127 3.63 -1.21 22.12
CA LEU A 127 4.82 -0.52 21.63
C LEU A 127 4.60 0.11 20.25
N VAL A 128 3.97 -0.64 19.33
CA VAL A 128 3.62 -0.15 17.99
C VAL A 128 2.70 1.07 18.07
N ILE A 129 1.63 1.02 18.87
CA ILE A 129 0.70 2.14 19.00
C ILE A 129 1.39 3.36 19.64
N GLN A 130 2.26 3.16 20.62
CA GLN A 130 3.03 4.25 21.22
C GLN A 130 3.98 4.91 20.21
N VAL A 131 4.67 4.11 19.37
CA VAL A 131 5.52 4.63 18.30
C VAL A 131 4.68 5.41 17.29
N LEU A 132 3.56 4.84 16.81
CA LEU A 132 2.68 5.51 15.84
C LEU A 132 2.13 6.83 16.39
N TYR A 133 1.67 6.85 17.65
CA TYR A 133 1.12 8.04 18.28
C TYR A 133 2.21 9.11 18.51
N GLY A 134 3.38 8.71 19.04
CA GLY A 134 4.44 9.64 19.40
C GLY A 134 5.24 10.18 18.20
N SER A 135 5.32 9.42 17.11
CA SER A 135 6.02 9.81 15.88
C SER A 135 5.09 10.31 14.76
N GLY A 136 3.77 10.22 14.94
CA GLY A 136 2.77 10.61 13.95
C GLY A 136 2.76 9.74 12.69
N GLU A 137 3.31 8.53 12.77
CA GLU A 137 3.43 7.66 11.61
C GLU A 137 2.12 6.95 11.25
N ARG A 138 1.98 6.62 9.96
CA ARG A 138 0.84 5.80 9.50
C ARG A 138 1.06 4.36 9.91
N LEU A 139 -0.01 3.63 10.22
CA LEU A 139 0.04 2.22 10.64
C LEU A 139 0.98 1.35 9.79
N ASN A 140 0.78 1.33 8.47
CA ASN A 140 1.63 0.53 7.57
C ASN A 140 3.09 1.00 7.54
N LYS A 141 3.39 2.25 7.90
CA LYS A 141 4.77 2.72 8.01
C LYS A 141 5.40 2.27 9.32
N GLY A 142 4.71 2.43 10.45
CA GLY A 142 5.19 1.90 11.74
C GLY A 142 5.40 0.39 11.72
N LEU A 143 4.50 -0.37 11.10
CA LEU A 143 4.63 -1.84 10.97
C LEU A 143 5.72 -2.32 10.00
N ASN A 144 6.28 -1.43 9.19
CA ASN A 144 7.36 -1.76 8.24
C ASN A 144 8.62 -0.95 8.53
N LEU A 145 8.75 -0.42 9.75
CA LEU A 145 10.02 0.11 10.21
C LEU A 145 11.05 -1.05 10.23
N ARG A 146 12.30 -0.66 10.07
CA ARG A 146 13.44 -1.57 10.19
C ARG A 146 14.36 -1.02 11.28
N VAL A 147 15.20 -1.88 11.84
CA VAL A 147 16.18 -1.50 12.87
C VAL A 147 17.01 -0.27 12.46
N LYS A 148 17.46 -0.21 11.21
CA LYS A 148 18.24 0.93 10.66
C LYS A 148 17.49 2.25 10.50
N ASP A 149 16.17 2.20 10.61
CA ASP A 149 15.32 3.38 10.49
C ASP A 149 15.20 4.08 11.85
N ILE A 150 15.68 3.49 12.94
CA ILE A 150 15.64 4.06 14.28
C ILE A 150 17.04 4.57 14.67
N ASP A 151 17.17 5.89 14.86
CA ASP A 151 18.38 6.52 15.41
C ASP A 151 18.14 6.90 16.87
N PHE A 152 18.64 6.05 17.77
CA PHE A 152 18.55 6.28 19.21
C PHE A 152 19.45 7.42 19.71
N ALA A 153 20.53 7.75 19.00
CA ALA A 153 21.43 8.82 19.41
C ALA A 153 20.79 10.19 19.15
N GLN A 154 20.16 10.34 17.98
CA GLN A 154 19.49 11.58 17.58
C GLN A 154 18.02 11.64 17.98
N HIS A 155 17.46 10.58 18.58
CA HIS A 155 16.04 10.45 18.92
C HIS A 155 15.15 10.66 17.69
N GLN A 156 15.45 9.95 16.60
CA GLN A 156 14.80 10.12 15.31
C GLN A 156 14.40 8.77 14.69
N ILE A 157 13.34 8.82 13.89
CA ILE A 157 12.90 7.71 13.03
C ILE A 157 12.95 8.19 11.58
N ILE A 158 13.68 7.47 10.74
CA ILE A 158 13.85 7.74 9.31
C ILE A 158 12.81 6.95 8.52
N VAL A 159 11.79 7.64 8.03
CA VAL A 159 10.70 7.00 7.27
C VAL A 159 11.08 6.97 5.80
N ARG A 160 11.59 5.82 5.38
CA ARG A 160 12.02 5.61 4.00
C ARG A 160 10.84 5.40 3.07
N ASN A 161 10.90 6.02 1.89
CA ASN A 161 9.89 5.85 0.86
C ASN A 161 10.41 4.89 -0.23
N PRO A 162 9.79 3.71 -0.40
CA PRO A 162 10.23 2.78 -1.43
C PRO A 162 10.01 3.33 -2.85
N LYS A 163 9.10 4.29 -3.05
CA LYS A 163 8.77 4.82 -4.38
C LYS A 163 9.75 5.91 -4.89
N GLY A 164 10.92 6.05 -4.28
CA GLY A 164 11.95 7.00 -4.72
C GLY A 164 11.68 8.48 -4.39
N TYR A 165 10.61 8.77 -3.64
CA TYR A 165 10.42 10.10 -3.04
C TYR A 165 11.36 10.33 -1.86
N GLU A 166 11.56 11.61 -1.51
CA GLU A 166 12.38 12.00 -0.36
C GLU A 166 11.96 11.24 0.91
N SER A 167 12.97 10.71 1.60
CA SER A 167 12.78 10.16 2.95
C SER A 167 12.56 11.31 3.91
N ARG A 168 11.70 11.11 4.91
CA ARG A 168 11.50 12.10 5.96
C ARG A 168 12.02 11.58 7.28
N VAL A 169 12.34 12.52 8.17
CA VAL A 169 12.69 12.23 9.56
C VAL A 169 11.50 12.62 10.43
N THR A 170 11.16 11.78 11.40
CA THR A 170 10.21 12.09 12.47
C THR A 170 10.86 11.84 13.84
N MET A 171 10.22 12.34 14.90
CA MET A 171 10.72 12.25 16.27
C MET A 171 10.51 10.85 16.88
N LEU A 172 11.52 10.37 17.60
CA LEU A 172 11.41 9.21 18.49
C LEU A 172 11.19 9.71 19.93
N PRO A 173 10.04 9.43 20.57
CA PRO A 173 9.84 9.79 21.96
C PRO A 173 10.87 9.12 22.88
N THR A 174 11.51 9.90 23.76
CA THR A 174 12.53 9.39 24.70
C THR A 174 11.99 8.27 25.60
N SER A 175 10.71 8.31 25.96
CA SER A 175 10.06 7.27 26.75
C SER A 175 10.02 5.90 26.07
N LEU A 176 10.21 5.84 24.75
CA LEU A 176 10.18 4.60 23.97
C LEU A 176 11.58 4.03 23.68
N VAL A 177 12.65 4.76 24.00
CA VAL A 177 14.03 4.34 23.72
C VAL A 177 14.34 3.01 24.39
N GLU A 178 14.15 2.90 25.70
CA GLU A 178 14.45 1.66 26.43
C GLU A 178 13.50 0.51 26.08
N PRO A 179 12.16 0.70 25.99
CA PRO A 179 11.25 -0.32 25.49
C PRO A 179 11.62 -0.86 24.10
N LEU A 180 12.01 0.01 23.16
CA LEU A 180 12.42 -0.40 21.81
C LEU A 180 13.73 -1.16 21.82
N LYS A 181 14.74 -0.74 22.60
CA LYS A 181 15.99 -1.49 22.72
C LYS A 181 15.76 -2.90 23.26
N LEU A 182 14.91 -3.04 24.28
CA LEU A 182 14.56 -4.35 24.84
C LEU A 182 13.86 -5.24 23.80
N HIS A 183 12.91 -4.66 23.05
CA HIS A 183 12.21 -5.35 21.98
C HIS A 183 13.18 -5.80 20.88
N LEU A 184 14.04 -4.91 20.39
CA LEU A 184 15.06 -5.22 19.39
C LEU A 184 16.03 -6.31 19.87
N ALA A 185 16.44 -6.29 21.14
CA ALA A 185 17.30 -7.33 21.70
C ALA A 185 16.61 -8.71 21.79
N GLN A 186 15.28 -8.73 21.91
CA GLN A 186 14.50 -9.96 21.83
C GLN A 186 14.38 -10.44 20.38
N VAL A 187 14.08 -9.55 19.44
CA VAL A 187 13.99 -9.84 18.01
C VAL A 187 15.33 -10.35 17.48
N GLN A 188 16.45 -9.75 17.89
CA GLN A 188 17.80 -10.20 17.51
C GLN A 188 18.10 -11.62 17.95
N ARG A 189 17.65 -12.00 19.15
CA ARG A 189 17.81 -13.37 19.65
C ARG A 189 16.98 -14.37 18.85
N THR A 190 15.76 -14.00 18.49
CA THR A 190 14.89 -14.83 17.64
C THR A 190 15.48 -14.97 16.23
N ASP A 191 15.93 -13.87 15.62
CA ASP A 191 16.53 -13.87 14.29
C ASP A 191 17.78 -14.75 14.23
N GLN A 192 18.65 -14.66 15.25
CA GLN A 192 19.83 -15.52 15.33
C GLN A 192 19.45 -17.00 15.43
N GLN A 193 18.43 -17.34 16.24
CA GLN A 193 17.93 -18.71 16.35
C GLN A 193 17.31 -19.23 15.04
N ASP A 194 16.64 -18.37 14.28
CA ASP A 194 16.03 -18.72 13.00
C ASP A 194 17.10 -18.90 11.91
N LEU A 195 18.13 -18.04 11.90
CA LEU A 195 19.31 -18.17 11.02
C LEU A 195 20.07 -19.47 11.29
N ASP A 196 20.28 -19.83 12.57
CA ASP A 196 20.93 -21.08 12.97
C ASP A 196 20.13 -22.32 12.52
N ARG A 197 18.80 -22.18 12.36
CA ARG A 197 17.89 -23.21 11.84
C ARG A 197 17.75 -23.18 10.31
N GLY A 198 18.42 -22.27 9.61
CA GLY A 198 18.37 -22.13 8.15
C GLY A 198 17.21 -21.29 7.61
N TYR A 199 16.45 -20.62 8.48
CA TYR A 199 15.40 -19.65 8.14
C TYR A 199 15.95 -18.20 8.23
N GLY A 200 15.15 -17.15 8.01
CA GLY A 200 15.61 -15.75 8.22
C GLY A 200 15.92 -14.91 6.97
N SER A 201 15.14 -15.05 5.88
CA SER A 201 15.22 -14.13 4.74
C SER A 201 14.09 -13.09 4.78
N VAL A 202 14.43 -11.81 4.77
CA VAL A 202 13.46 -10.71 4.68
C VAL A 202 13.26 -10.27 3.24
N HIS A 203 12.02 -9.97 2.86
CA HIS A 203 11.73 -9.38 1.56
C HIS A 203 12.39 -8.00 1.42
N LEU A 204 13.31 -7.86 0.46
CA LEU A 204 13.89 -6.58 0.08
C LEU A 204 13.10 -5.94 -1.06
N ALA A 205 12.92 -4.62 -1.00
CA ALA A 205 12.18 -3.91 -2.04
C ALA A 205 12.97 -3.84 -3.35
N PHE A 206 12.29 -4.07 -4.48
CA PHE A 206 12.87 -4.00 -5.82
C PHE A 206 14.06 -4.95 -6.01
N ALA A 207 14.97 -4.61 -6.91
CA ALA A 207 16.20 -5.35 -7.18
C ALA A 207 17.30 -5.09 -6.12
N LEU A 208 16.96 -4.71 -4.88
CA LEU A 208 18.01 -4.46 -3.87
C LEU A 208 18.85 -5.71 -3.61
N GLU A 209 18.26 -6.91 -3.66
CA GLU A 209 18.98 -8.18 -3.58
C GLU A 209 20.05 -8.32 -4.67
N ARG A 210 19.83 -7.74 -5.86
CA ARG A 210 20.85 -7.76 -6.93
C ARG A 210 22.04 -6.86 -6.63
N LYS A 211 21.83 -5.79 -5.87
CA LYS A 211 22.90 -4.84 -5.48
C LYS A 211 23.59 -5.27 -4.17
N TYR A 212 22.85 -5.93 -3.27
CA TYR A 212 23.33 -6.41 -1.97
C TYR A 212 22.81 -7.84 -1.72
N PRO A 213 23.55 -8.86 -2.18
CA PRO A 213 23.10 -10.27 -2.18
C PRO A 213 22.83 -10.88 -0.81
N HIS A 214 23.32 -10.27 0.27
CA HIS A 214 23.18 -10.74 1.65
C HIS A 214 22.35 -9.82 2.55
N ALA A 215 21.87 -8.69 2.01
CA ALA A 215 21.13 -7.69 2.79
C ALA A 215 19.81 -8.24 3.35
N ASN A 216 19.27 -9.32 2.80
CA ASN A 216 18.05 -9.96 3.30
C ASN A 216 18.26 -10.77 4.59
N ARG A 217 19.52 -10.99 5.01
CA ARG A 217 19.94 -11.69 6.23
C ARG A 217 20.70 -10.80 7.21
N GLU A 218 20.90 -9.54 6.85
CA GLU A 218 21.59 -8.57 7.68
C GLU A 218 20.63 -7.97 8.71
N TRP A 219 21.07 -7.90 9.96
CA TRP A 219 20.30 -7.36 11.09
C TRP A 219 19.65 -6.00 10.82
N ILE A 220 20.36 -5.12 10.13
CA ILE A 220 19.89 -3.76 9.82
C ILE A 220 18.64 -3.74 8.91
N TRP A 221 18.34 -4.85 8.24
CA TRP A 221 17.20 -5.00 7.32
C TRP A 221 16.05 -5.81 7.89
N GLN A 222 16.20 -6.40 9.08
CA GLN A 222 15.13 -7.09 9.80
C GLN A 222 14.03 -6.11 10.20
N ALA A 223 12.79 -6.59 10.18
CA ALA A 223 11.64 -5.83 10.69
C ALA A 223 11.69 -5.83 12.22
N ASP A 224 11.40 -4.68 12.83
CA ASP A 224 11.23 -4.53 14.27
C ASP A 224 10.04 -5.35 14.79
#